data_AF-A0A179BLU2-F1
#
_entry.id   AF-A0A179BLU2-F1
#
_cell.length_a   1.000
_cell.length_b   1.000
_cell.length_c   1.000
_cell.angle_alpha   90.00
_cell.angle_beta   90.00
_cell.angle_gamma   90.00
#
_symmetry.space_group_name_H-M   'P 1'
#
loop_
_entity.id
_entity.type
_entity.pdbx_description
1 polymer ?
#
loop_
_entity_poly.entity_id
_entity_poly.type
_entity_poly.pdbx_seq_one_letter_code
_entity_poly.pdbx_strand_id
1 'polypeptide(L)'
;MPCYIERRKDGGTMFLCGDLGPHCAAGECAAVSGYLCDYPVGEGRTCDLPLCASHAYEVAPNIHYCPGHLMLWKEFRDSGGVQHDLGNVVPYKGDKK
;
A
#
# COMPACT_ATOMS: atom_id res chain seq x y z
N MET A 1 21.55 -17.14 -2.00
CA MET A 1 20.38 -17.27 -1.10
C MET A 1 20.06 -15.88 -0.59
N PRO A 2 18.89 -15.30 -0.91
CA PRO A 2 18.55 -13.97 -0.43
C PRO A 2 18.40 -13.97 1.09
N CYS A 3 18.69 -12.83 1.70
CA CYS A 3 18.37 -12.57 3.11
C CYS A 3 17.45 -11.35 3.18
N TYR A 4 16.51 -11.41 4.11
CA TYR A 4 15.51 -10.39 4.38
C TYR A 4 15.76 -9.80 5.75
N ILE A 5 15.58 -8.49 5.88
CA ILE A 5 15.87 -7.72 7.08
C ILE A 5 14.55 -7.18 7.63
N GLU A 6 14.05 -7.84 8.67
CA GLU A 6 12.81 -7.48 9.36
C GLU A 6 13.11 -6.58 10.57
N ARG A 7 12.39 -5.47 10.68
CA ARG A 7 12.44 -4.60 11.87
C ARG A 7 11.36 -5.02 12.85
N ARG A 8 11.78 -5.41 14.04
CA ARG A 8 10.89 -5.84 15.12
C ARG A 8 10.35 -4.63 15.89
N LYS A 9 9.18 -4.79 16.52
CA LYS A 9 8.52 -3.73 17.31
C LYS A 9 9.35 -3.25 18.52
N ASP A 10 10.23 -4.10 19.03
CA ASP A 10 11.16 -3.80 20.12
C ASP A 10 12.43 -3.05 19.66
N GLY A 11 12.52 -2.67 18.38
CA GLY A 11 13.69 -2.03 17.79
C GLY A 11 14.78 -3.00 17.34
N GLY A 12 14.62 -4.30 17.60
CA GLY A 12 15.54 -5.33 17.12
C GLY A 12 15.46 -5.54 15.61
N THR A 13 16.50 -6.17 15.06
CA THR A 13 16.56 -6.59 13.65
C THR A 13 16.58 -8.11 13.58
N MET A 14 15.76 -8.69 12.72
CA MET A 14 15.76 -10.11 12.42
C MET A 14 16.24 -10.32 10.98
N PHE A 15 17.10 -11.32 10.79
CA PHE A 15 17.57 -11.76 9.49
C PHE A 15 16.93 -13.10 9.15
N LEU A 16 16.24 -13.15 8.01
CA LEU A 16 15.64 -14.38 7.49
C LEU A 16 16.37 -14.70 6.19
N CYS A 17 16.97 -15.88 6.05
CA CYS A 17 17.64 -16.27 4.80
C CYS A 17 16.95 -17.50 4.21
N GLY A 18 16.65 -17.46 2.92
CA GLY A 18 15.83 -18.45 2.23
C GLY A 18 15.17 -17.84 1.00
N ASP A 19 14.36 -18.61 0.29
CA ASP A 19 13.50 -18.07 -0.78
C ASP A 19 12.11 -17.80 -0.20
N LEU A 20 11.83 -16.54 0.14
CA LEU A 20 10.56 -16.09 0.73
C LEU A 20 9.76 -15.20 -0.23
N GLY A 21 10.13 -15.19 -1.52
CA GLY A 21 9.54 -14.30 -2.52
C GLY A 21 10.24 -12.95 -2.61
N PRO A 22 9.61 -11.94 -3.24
CA PRO A 22 10.24 -10.65 -3.46
C PRO A 22 10.47 -9.88 -2.14
N HIS A 23 11.55 -9.11 -2.10
CA HIS A 23 11.73 -8.08 -1.08
C HIS A 23 10.69 -6.98 -1.23
N CYS A 24 10.38 -6.31 -0.13
CA CYS A 24 9.69 -5.03 -0.21
C CYS A 24 10.52 -4.05 -1.06
N ALA A 25 9.90 -3.50 -2.11
CA ALA A 25 10.56 -2.59 -3.04
C ALA A 25 10.35 -1.11 -2.69
N ALA A 26 9.79 -0.81 -1.50
CA ALA A 26 9.62 0.56 -1.04
C ALA A 26 10.93 1.07 -0.42
N GLY A 27 11.57 2.04 -1.08
CA GLY A 27 12.85 2.60 -0.64
C GLY A 27 13.96 1.54 -0.61
N GLU A 28 14.82 1.60 0.42
CA GLU A 28 15.89 0.61 0.67
C GLU A 28 15.42 -0.51 1.62
N CYS A 29 14.12 -0.82 1.64
CA CYS A 29 13.61 -1.90 2.46
C CYS A 29 14.08 -3.27 1.93
N ALA A 30 14.41 -4.17 2.84
CA ALA A 30 14.75 -5.55 2.52
C ALA A 30 13.89 -6.54 3.32
N ALA A 31 12.73 -6.11 3.81
CA ALA A 31 11.77 -7.00 4.48
C ALA A 31 11.10 -7.93 3.45
N VAL A 32 10.49 -9.00 3.93
CA VAL A 32 9.66 -9.91 3.13
C VAL A 32 8.41 -9.16 2.65
N SER A 33 8.07 -9.31 1.38
CA SER A 33 6.81 -8.79 0.85
C SER A 33 5.64 -9.71 1.20
N GLY A 34 4.52 -9.12 1.60
CA GLY A 34 3.24 -9.82 1.80
C GLY A 34 2.04 -9.11 1.17
N TYR A 35 2.27 -7.97 0.52
CA TYR A 35 1.25 -7.08 -0.04
C TYR A 35 1.72 -6.53 -1.38
N LEU A 36 0.78 -6.08 -2.21
CA LEU A 36 1.04 -5.36 -3.46
C LEU A 36 0.38 -3.97 -3.39
N CYS A 37 0.92 -3.02 -4.15
CA CYS A 37 0.34 -1.69 -4.27
C CYS A 37 -0.83 -1.67 -5.27
N ASP A 38 -2.05 -1.44 -4.78
CA ASP A 38 -3.28 -1.46 -5.57
C ASP A 38 -3.62 -0.11 -6.25
N TYR A 39 -2.72 0.87 -6.19
CA TYR A 39 -2.98 2.19 -6.76
C TYR A 39 -3.16 2.10 -8.28
N PRO A 40 -4.25 2.67 -8.85
CA PRO A 40 -4.51 2.60 -10.28
C PRO A 40 -3.52 3.46 -11.06
N VAL A 41 -2.88 2.88 -12.08
CA VAL A 41 -1.89 3.55 -12.94
C VAL A 41 -2.40 3.78 -14.37
N GLY A 42 -3.71 3.65 -14.57
CA GLY A 42 -4.39 3.77 -15.86
C GLY A 42 -4.49 2.45 -16.63
N GLU A 43 -5.33 2.45 -17.67
CA GLU A 43 -5.56 1.28 -18.56
C GLU A 43 -6.01 0.01 -17.81
N GLY A 44 -6.71 0.17 -16.67
CA GLY A 44 -7.16 -0.97 -15.86
C GLY A 44 -6.04 -1.70 -15.12
N ARG A 45 -4.84 -1.09 -14.99
CA ARG A 45 -3.69 -1.66 -14.29
C ARG A 45 -3.47 -1.01 -12.92
N THR A 46 -2.81 -1.76 -12.05
CA THR A 46 -2.34 -1.37 -10.72
C THR A 46 -0.82 -1.23 -10.68
N CYS A 47 -0.31 -0.57 -9.64
CA CYS A 47 1.12 -0.37 -9.46
C CYS A 47 1.88 -1.68 -9.17
N ASP A 48 1.27 -2.62 -8.45
CA ASP A 48 1.80 -3.95 -8.09
C ASP A 48 3.18 -3.96 -7.42
N LEU A 49 3.61 -2.83 -6.84
CA LEU A 49 4.88 -2.75 -6.12
C LEU A 49 4.83 -3.71 -4.92
N PRO A 50 5.82 -4.62 -4.73
CA PRO A 50 5.88 -5.50 -3.57
C PRO A 50 6.14 -4.73 -2.27
N LEU A 51 5.29 -4.94 -1.27
CA LEU A 51 5.31 -4.24 0.02
C LEU A 51 5.36 -5.22 1.19
N CYS A 52 6.13 -4.86 2.22
CA CYS A 52 6.00 -5.46 3.54
C CYS A 52 4.90 -4.76 4.33
N ALA A 53 4.50 -5.34 5.47
CA ALA A 53 3.41 -4.82 6.31
C ALA A 53 3.63 -3.36 6.77
N SER A 54 4.87 -2.89 6.92
CA SER A 54 5.14 -1.51 7.35
C SER A 54 5.01 -0.48 6.22
N HIS A 55 5.08 -0.91 4.96
CA HIS A 55 4.99 -0.04 3.78
C HIS A 55 3.68 -0.22 3.00
N ALA A 56 2.86 -1.19 3.38
CA ALA A 56 1.52 -1.42 2.84
C ALA A 56 0.48 -0.62 3.64
N TYR A 57 0.12 0.57 3.15
CA TYR A 57 -0.88 1.40 3.82
C TYR A 57 -2.28 1.04 3.33
N GLU A 58 -3.06 0.39 4.19
CA GLU A 58 -4.46 0.07 3.88
C GLU A 58 -5.31 1.35 3.82
N VAL A 59 -5.89 1.62 2.65
CA VAL A 59 -6.75 2.80 2.42
C VAL A 59 -8.23 2.44 2.32
N ALA A 60 -8.53 1.15 2.09
CA ALA A 60 -9.86 0.54 2.13
C ALA A 60 -9.67 -0.98 2.36
N PRO A 61 -10.72 -1.74 2.71
CA PRO A 61 -10.58 -3.18 2.99
C PRO A 61 -9.87 -3.94 1.86
N ASN A 62 -8.71 -4.52 2.17
CA ASN A 62 -7.84 -5.21 1.20
C ASN A 62 -7.31 -4.35 0.04
N ILE A 63 -7.24 -3.02 0.20
CA ILE A 63 -6.63 -2.09 -0.77
C ILE A 63 -5.44 -1.40 -0.09
N HIS A 64 -4.23 -1.69 -0.56
CA HIS A 64 -2.99 -1.20 0.03
C HIS A 64 -2.23 -0.31 -0.95
N TYR A 65 -1.80 0.87 -0.51
CA TYR A 65 -0.96 1.76 -1.30
C TYR A 65 0.47 1.80 -0.76
N CYS A 66 1.44 1.94 -1.67
CA CYS A 66 2.84 2.19 -1.32
C CYS A 66 3.02 3.63 -0.79
N PRO A 67 4.16 3.95 -0.14
CA PRO A 67 4.39 5.28 0.41
C PRO A 67 4.19 6.43 -0.61
N GLY A 68 4.67 6.25 -1.85
CA GLY A 68 4.54 7.26 -2.90
C GLY A 68 3.09 7.47 -3.34
N HIS A 69 2.37 6.39 -3.62
CA HIS A 69 0.96 6.47 -4.03
C HIS A 69 0.01 6.87 -2.90
N LEU A 70 0.36 6.60 -1.65
CA LEU A 70 -0.38 7.13 -0.51
C LEU A 70 -0.38 8.67 -0.50
N MET A 71 0.75 9.31 -0.85
CA MET A 71 0.81 10.78 -0.92
C MET A 71 -0.13 11.32 -1.98
N LEU A 72 -0.07 10.75 -3.20
CA LEU A 72 -0.97 11.15 -4.29
C LEU A 72 -2.43 10.92 -3.95
N TRP A 73 -2.75 9.80 -3.30
CA TRP A 73 -4.11 9.52 -2.83
C TRP A 73 -4.60 10.54 -1.80
N LYS A 74 -3.76 10.91 -0.84
CA LYS A 74 -4.09 11.93 0.17
C LYS A 74 -4.37 13.28 -0.49
N GLU A 75 -3.53 13.72 -1.42
CA GLU A 75 -3.73 14.97 -2.16
C GLU A 75 -5.04 14.96 -2.97
N PHE A 76 -5.32 13.88 -3.69
CA PHE A 76 -6.58 13.71 -4.43
C PHE A 76 -7.79 13.76 -3.50
N ARG A 77 -7.74 13.03 -2.38
CA ARG A 77 -8.83 12.98 -1.41
C ARG A 77 -9.05 14.34 -0.76
N ASP A 78 -7.99 14.98 -0.30
CA ASP A 78 -8.05 16.24 0.47
C ASP A 78 -8.45 17.43 -0.42
N SER A 79 -8.22 17.34 -1.74
CA SER A 79 -8.76 18.31 -2.72
C SER A 79 -10.26 18.13 -3.02
N GLY A 80 -10.91 17.14 -2.41
CA GLY A 80 -12.33 16.84 -2.62
C GLY A 80 -12.60 15.93 -3.82
N GLY A 81 -11.57 15.36 -4.44
CA GLY A 81 -11.70 14.49 -5.62
C GLY A 81 -12.65 13.31 -5.40
N VAL A 82 -12.63 12.71 -4.19
CA VAL A 82 -13.57 11.63 -3.83
C VAL A 82 -15.03 12.10 -3.90
N GLN A 83 -15.34 13.28 -3.36
CA GLN A 83 -16.71 13.80 -3.39
C GLN A 83 -17.15 14.15 -4.82
N HIS A 84 -16.23 14.71 -5.61
CA HIS A 84 -16.46 15.06 -7.01
C HIS A 84 -16.73 13.82 -7.87
N ASP A 85 -15.89 12.80 -7.76
CA ASP A 85 -15.92 11.63 -8.65
C ASP A 85 -16.90 10.55 -8.18
N LEU A 86 -17.11 10.40 -6.87
CA LEU A 86 -17.92 9.33 -6.30
C LEU A 86 -19.26 9.80 -5.71
N GLY A 87 -19.54 11.11 -5.70
CA GLY A 87 -20.77 11.66 -5.13
C GLY A 87 -22.06 11.16 -5.80
N ASN A 88 -21.97 10.62 -7.01
CA ASN A 88 -23.06 10.00 -7.75
C ASN A 88 -23.21 8.49 -7.51
N VAL A 89 -22.22 7.82 -6.92
CA VAL A 89 -22.21 6.36 -6.69
C VAL A 89 -23.03 6.04 -5.44
N VAL A 90 -23.96 5.08 -5.59
CA VAL A 90 -24.97 4.73 -4.58
C VAL A 90 -24.40 4.44 -3.18
N PRO A 91 -23.26 3.73 -2.99
CA PRO A 91 -22.67 3.52 -1.67
C PRO A 91 -22.28 4.81 -0.94
N TYR A 92 -22.04 5.92 -1.68
CA TYR A 92 -21.64 7.20 -1.11
C TYR A 92 -22.84 8.11 -0.76
N LYS A 93 -24.02 7.85 -1.34
CA LYS A 93 -25.25 8.62 -1.08
C LYS A 93 -25.97 8.24 0.23
N GLY A 94 -25.45 7.26 0.96
CA GLY A 94 -26.16 6.59 2.05
C GLY A 94 -25.43 6.56 3.38
N ASP A 95 -25.06 7.72 3.93
CA ASP A 95 -24.85 7.89 5.38
C ASP A 95 -25.23 9.33 5.77
N LYS A 96 -26.51 9.67 5.58
CA LYS A 96 -27.13 10.71 6.40
C LYS A 96 -27.70 10.02 7.64
N LYS A 97 -26.90 9.97 8.70
CA LYS A 97 -27.41 9.67 10.04
C LYS A 97 -27.78 10.97 10.73
#